data_AF-K0STI7-F1
#
_entry.id   AF-K0STI7-F1
#
_cell.length_a   1.000
_cell.length_b   1.000
_cell.length_c   1.000
_cell.angle_alpha   90.00
_cell.angle_beta   90.00
_cell.angle_gamma   90.00
#
_symmetry.space_group_name_H-M   'P 1'
#
loop_
_entity.id
_entity.type
_entity.pdbx_description
1 polymer ?
#
loop_
_entity_poly.entity_id
_entity_poly.type
_entity_poly.pdbx_seq_one_letter_code
_entity_poly.pdbx_strand_id
1 'polypeptide(L)'
;FDGLDIHKLCYYQSYSTTHEAVSNLRRAISPYQWIGRKDETGSEKDCLGMTPLHILACSIVQRIDMYKLLVRHYPESLIAKDMWGDIPLTYALYGGTPVQIKDFLVDSYKTLHPEFVIDWGRVVKTLARLGNCEAIELLLDIHRNNFIQQSFDLVQLVKDIAMEEAEATVFSQSRLFTPNEAFIFIMNASVESRFKTLGNSRWQKQLNDMLDALPINNPRMRLPSFDRVLSAVQSFENAKEGLALLELALWKLSISETSKGNRKAQRKRMRFTGVDRERSRVNCGADVVLPNVTQFI
;
A
#
# COMPACT_ATOMS: atom_id res chain seq x y z
N PHE A 1 -16.76 -30.96 -1.07
CA PHE A 1 -15.82 -31.04 -2.22
C PHE A 1 -16.18 -32.27 -3.07
N ASP A 2 -17.45 -32.44 -3.46
CA ASP A 2 -17.87 -33.61 -4.23
C ASP A 2 -17.36 -33.45 -5.67
N GLY A 3 -16.54 -34.39 -6.13
CA GLY A 3 -15.86 -34.30 -7.44
C GLY A 3 -14.62 -33.40 -7.47
N LEU A 4 -14.27 -32.73 -6.35
CA LEU A 4 -13.17 -31.76 -6.27
C LEU A 4 -11.99 -32.33 -5.47
N ASP A 5 -11.32 -33.35 -6.04
CA ASP A 5 -10.28 -34.11 -5.33
C ASP A 5 -9.07 -33.24 -4.94
N ILE A 6 -8.65 -32.31 -5.81
CA ILE A 6 -7.51 -31.42 -5.52
C ILE A 6 -7.86 -30.44 -4.40
N HIS A 7 -9.08 -29.87 -4.38
CA HIS A 7 -9.53 -29.03 -3.25
C HIS A 7 -9.52 -29.80 -1.94
N LYS A 8 -10.02 -31.05 -1.95
CA LYS A 8 -10.03 -31.91 -0.76
C LYS A 8 -8.61 -32.15 -0.25
N LEU A 9 -7.66 -32.44 -1.13
CA LEU A 9 -6.25 -32.59 -0.76
C LEU A 9 -5.66 -31.31 -0.18
N CYS A 10 -5.94 -30.14 -0.77
CA CYS A 10 -5.45 -28.85 -0.26
C CYS A 10 -6.08 -28.50 1.10
N TYR A 11 -7.36 -28.83 1.30
CA TYR A 11 -8.07 -28.57 2.55
C TYR A 11 -7.56 -29.46 3.70
N TYR A 12 -7.39 -30.77 3.46
CA TYR A 12 -7.02 -31.74 4.49
C TYR A 12 -5.51 -31.98 4.62
N GLN A 13 -4.66 -31.29 3.85
CA GLN A 13 -3.20 -31.51 3.89
C GLN A 13 -2.58 -31.33 5.28
N SER A 14 -3.16 -30.48 6.14
CA SER A 14 -2.68 -30.26 7.52
C SER A 14 -2.71 -31.52 8.39
N TYR A 15 -3.49 -32.53 8.01
CA TYR A 15 -3.61 -33.81 8.72
C TYR A 15 -2.61 -34.87 8.25
N SER A 16 -1.78 -34.59 7.25
CA SER A 16 -0.79 -35.51 6.70
C SER A 16 0.62 -34.96 6.86
N THR A 17 1.64 -35.79 6.68
CA THR A 17 3.03 -35.31 6.61
C THR A 17 3.26 -34.49 5.32
N THR A 18 4.30 -33.64 5.31
CA THR A 18 4.66 -32.86 4.11
C THR A 18 4.89 -33.77 2.90
N HIS A 19 5.59 -34.88 3.08
CA HIS A 19 5.87 -35.83 2.02
C HIS A 19 4.58 -36.45 1.46
N GLU A 20 3.67 -36.90 2.32
CA GLU A 20 2.39 -37.48 1.89
C GLU A 20 1.51 -36.48 1.15
N ALA A 21 1.37 -35.26 1.68
CA ALA A 21 0.52 -34.27 1.04
C ALA A 21 1.04 -33.88 -0.35
N VAL A 22 2.36 -33.65 -0.49
CA VAL A 22 2.97 -33.32 -1.79
C VAL A 22 2.88 -34.50 -2.75
N SER A 23 3.11 -35.74 -2.29
CA SER A 23 3.01 -36.95 -3.11
C SER A 23 1.58 -37.20 -3.59
N ASN A 24 0.60 -37.06 -2.69
CA ASN A 24 -0.83 -37.21 -3.02
C ASN A 24 -1.29 -36.14 -4.01
N LEU A 25 -0.91 -34.87 -3.78
CA LEU A 25 -1.21 -33.80 -4.70
C LEU A 25 -0.57 -34.04 -6.07
N ARG A 26 0.71 -34.45 -6.12
CA ARG A 26 1.40 -34.79 -7.38
C ARG A 26 0.69 -35.91 -8.13
N ARG A 27 0.25 -36.95 -7.45
CA ARG A 27 -0.49 -38.05 -8.05
C ARG A 27 -1.87 -37.62 -8.58
N ALA A 28 -2.54 -36.70 -7.88
CA ALA A 28 -3.83 -36.15 -8.30
C ALA A 28 -3.71 -35.17 -9.47
N ILE A 29 -2.58 -34.46 -9.60
CA ILE A 29 -2.27 -33.56 -10.73
C ILE A 29 -1.74 -34.34 -11.94
N SER A 30 -1.09 -35.48 -11.71
CA SER A 30 -0.50 -36.33 -12.74
C SER A 30 -1.19 -37.70 -12.85
N PRO A 31 -2.53 -37.80 -12.96
CA PRO A 31 -3.12 -39.03 -13.46
C PRO A 31 -2.77 -39.05 -14.94
N TYR A 32 -2.06 -40.09 -15.37
CA TYR A 32 -1.69 -40.32 -16.77
C TYR A 32 -2.73 -39.80 -17.80
N GLN A 33 -2.22 -39.31 -18.93
CA GLN A 33 -2.87 -38.96 -20.22
C GLN A 33 -3.77 -40.07 -20.82
N TRP A 34 -4.61 -40.73 -20.02
CA TRP A 34 -5.55 -41.74 -20.48
C TRP A 34 -6.83 -41.05 -20.94
N ILE A 35 -6.90 -40.85 -22.25
CA ILE A 35 -8.09 -40.86 -23.11
C ILE A 35 -9.30 -40.10 -22.51
N GLY A 36 -9.32 -38.78 -22.74
CA GLY A 36 -10.57 -38.03 -22.88
C GLY A 36 -11.16 -37.34 -21.64
N ARG A 37 -10.56 -37.44 -20.45
CA ARG A 37 -10.89 -36.54 -19.32
C ARG A 37 -9.97 -35.33 -19.34
N LYS A 38 -10.56 -34.14 -19.55
CA LYS A 38 -9.84 -32.85 -19.49
C LYS A 38 -9.15 -32.67 -18.13
N ASP A 39 -7.89 -32.25 -18.18
CA ASP A 39 -6.95 -31.96 -17.07
C ASP A 39 -7.39 -30.80 -16.13
N GLU A 40 -8.67 -30.50 -15.97
CA GLU A 40 -9.13 -29.22 -15.40
C GLU A 40 -9.33 -29.22 -13.87
N THR A 41 -9.01 -30.29 -13.14
CA THR A 41 -9.29 -30.41 -11.69
C THR A 41 -8.58 -29.35 -10.82
N GLY A 42 -7.45 -28.80 -11.27
CA GLY A 42 -6.73 -27.75 -10.55
C GLY A 42 -7.20 -26.32 -10.84
N SER A 43 -7.98 -26.13 -11.91
CA SER A 43 -8.59 -24.86 -12.29
C SER A 43 -10.08 -24.78 -11.93
N GLU A 44 -10.67 -25.92 -11.55
CA GLU A 44 -12.04 -25.98 -11.04
C GLU A 44 -12.24 -25.08 -9.82
N LYS A 45 -13.46 -24.56 -9.73
CA LYS A 45 -13.92 -23.71 -8.64
C LYS A 45 -14.92 -24.49 -7.80
N ASP A 46 -14.84 -24.35 -6.49
CA ASP A 46 -15.85 -24.89 -5.59
C ASP A 46 -17.13 -24.04 -5.57
N CYS A 47 -18.06 -24.35 -4.67
CA CYS A 47 -19.30 -23.59 -4.51
C CYS A 47 -19.10 -22.15 -4.06
N LEU A 48 -17.89 -21.78 -3.64
CA LEU A 48 -17.51 -20.41 -3.29
C LEU A 48 -16.73 -19.71 -4.39
N GLY A 49 -16.55 -20.35 -5.55
CA GLY A 49 -15.71 -19.84 -6.62
C GLY A 49 -14.21 -20.05 -6.38
N MET A 50 -13.83 -20.76 -5.30
CA MET A 50 -12.43 -20.90 -4.90
C MET A 50 -11.75 -22.03 -5.67
N THR A 51 -10.56 -21.74 -6.20
CA THR A 51 -9.66 -22.77 -6.76
C THR A 51 -8.88 -23.47 -5.64
N PRO A 52 -8.21 -24.61 -5.90
CA PRO A 52 -7.36 -25.24 -4.88
C PRO A 52 -6.27 -24.32 -4.34
N LEU A 53 -5.78 -23.38 -5.14
CA LEU A 53 -4.78 -22.40 -4.70
C LEU A 53 -5.35 -21.43 -3.66
N HIS A 54 -6.62 -21.03 -3.78
CA HIS A 54 -7.31 -20.28 -2.73
C HIS A 54 -7.44 -21.10 -1.45
N ILE A 55 -7.88 -22.36 -1.58
CA ILE A 55 -8.05 -23.26 -0.42
C ILE A 55 -6.72 -23.46 0.32
N LEU A 56 -5.63 -23.63 -0.43
CA LEU A 56 -4.29 -23.77 0.15
C LEU A 56 -3.84 -22.48 0.85
N ALA A 57 -4.12 -21.31 0.24
CA ALA A 57 -3.87 -19.99 0.85
C ALA A 57 -4.59 -19.78 2.18
N CYS A 58 -5.80 -20.33 2.34
CA CYS A 58 -6.55 -20.33 3.59
C CYS A 58 -6.04 -21.32 4.65
N SER A 59 -5.07 -22.17 4.34
CA SER A 59 -4.66 -23.23 5.26
C SER A 59 -3.88 -22.69 6.45
N ILE A 60 -4.04 -23.33 7.62
CA ILE A 60 -3.20 -23.04 8.79
C ILE A 60 -1.77 -23.59 8.63
N VAL A 61 -1.60 -24.65 7.83
CA VAL A 61 -0.29 -25.28 7.56
C VAL A 61 0.16 -24.84 6.19
N GLN A 62 1.32 -24.22 6.08
CA GLN A 62 1.75 -23.60 4.83
C GLN A 62 2.93 -24.37 4.23
N ARG A 63 2.74 -24.93 3.02
CA ARG A 63 3.71 -25.82 2.34
C ARG A 63 4.08 -25.31 0.96
N ILE A 64 5.23 -24.66 0.85
CA ILE A 64 5.71 -24.04 -0.40
C ILE A 64 5.72 -25.00 -1.59
N ASP A 65 6.02 -26.28 -1.38
CA ASP A 65 6.07 -27.27 -2.47
C ASP A 65 4.69 -27.52 -3.10
N MET A 66 3.61 -27.41 -2.32
CA MET A 66 2.25 -27.50 -2.85
C MET A 66 1.90 -26.27 -3.68
N TYR A 67 2.28 -25.07 -3.25
CA TYR A 67 2.13 -23.84 -4.04
C TYR A 67 2.87 -23.93 -5.37
N LYS A 68 4.14 -24.31 -5.34
CA LYS A 68 4.97 -24.49 -6.54
C LYS A 68 4.34 -25.49 -7.51
N LEU A 69 3.80 -26.59 -7.00
CA LEU A 69 3.18 -27.61 -7.82
C LEU A 69 1.86 -27.12 -8.45
N LEU A 70 1.00 -26.46 -7.68
CA LEU A 70 -0.25 -25.89 -8.21
C LEU A 70 0.01 -24.80 -9.24
N VAL A 71 0.88 -23.82 -8.94
CA VAL A 71 1.18 -22.71 -9.85
C VAL A 71 1.84 -23.20 -11.15
N ARG A 72 2.72 -24.21 -11.06
CA ARG A 72 3.38 -24.79 -12.23
C ARG A 72 2.40 -25.43 -13.21
N HIS A 73 1.37 -26.12 -12.70
CA HIS A 73 0.42 -26.86 -13.53
C HIS A 73 -0.84 -26.06 -13.87
N TYR A 74 -1.21 -25.10 -13.02
CA TYR A 74 -2.43 -24.29 -13.13
C TYR A 74 -2.11 -22.81 -12.93
N PRO A 75 -1.30 -22.19 -13.81
CA PRO A 75 -0.90 -20.79 -13.64
C PRO A 75 -2.10 -19.83 -13.63
N GLU A 76 -3.17 -20.13 -14.37
CA GLU A 76 -4.42 -19.36 -14.39
C GLU A 76 -5.10 -19.26 -13.01
N SER A 77 -4.82 -20.20 -12.10
CA SER A 77 -5.37 -20.17 -10.75
C SER A 77 -4.91 -18.96 -9.93
N LEU A 78 -3.79 -18.33 -10.30
CA LEU A 78 -3.29 -17.08 -9.70
C LEU A 78 -4.28 -15.93 -9.93
N ILE A 79 -4.84 -15.80 -11.13
CA ILE A 79 -5.72 -14.67 -11.48
C ILE A 79 -7.20 -15.03 -11.37
N ALA A 80 -7.51 -16.29 -11.02
CA ALA A 80 -8.86 -16.74 -10.79
C ALA A 80 -9.47 -15.96 -9.62
N LYS A 81 -10.64 -15.37 -9.86
CA LYS A 81 -11.45 -14.70 -8.85
C LYS A 81 -12.50 -15.65 -8.28
N ASP A 82 -12.68 -15.63 -6.96
CA ASP A 82 -13.80 -16.29 -6.30
C ASP A 82 -15.12 -15.50 -6.44
N MET A 83 -16.17 -15.89 -5.71
CA MET A 83 -17.46 -15.18 -5.73
C MET A 83 -17.41 -13.77 -5.13
N TRP A 84 -16.43 -13.48 -4.27
CA TRP A 84 -16.21 -12.15 -3.69
C TRP A 84 -15.27 -11.29 -4.53
N GLY A 85 -14.70 -11.85 -5.60
CA GLY A 85 -13.78 -11.19 -6.51
C GLY A 85 -12.33 -11.20 -6.02
N ASP A 86 -12.02 -11.97 -4.97
CA ASP A 86 -10.69 -12.09 -4.40
C ASP A 86 -9.88 -13.17 -5.13
N ILE A 87 -8.56 -12.98 -5.13
CA ILE A 87 -7.56 -13.86 -5.74
C ILE A 87 -6.79 -14.61 -4.63
N PRO A 88 -6.04 -15.69 -4.93
CA PRO A 88 -5.31 -16.42 -3.90
C PRO A 88 -4.31 -15.59 -3.11
N LEU A 89 -3.70 -14.56 -3.72
CA LEU A 89 -2.81 -13.63 -3.01
C LEU A 89 -3.52 -12.92 -1.85
N THR A 90 -4.78 -12.52 -2.04
CA THR A 90 -5.60 -11.89 -1.00
C THR A 90 -5.68 -12.80 0.23
N TYR A 91 -5.95 -14.09 0.02
CA TYR A 91 -5.99 -15.11 1.07
C TYR A 91 -4.64 -15.39 1.72
N ALA A 92 -3.56 -15.41 0.95
CA ALA A 92 -2.22 -15.59 1.50
C ALA A 92 -1.83 -14.43 2.43
N LEU A 93 -2.31 -13.21 2.17
CA LEU A 93 -2.12 -12.05 3.03
C LEU A 93 -2.95 -12.16 4.32
N TYR A 94 -4.20 -12.65 4.25
CA TYR A 94 -5.02 -12.89 5.44
C TYR A 94 -4.44 -13.95 6.38
N GLY A 95 -4.06 -15.11 5.83
CA GLY A 95 -3.80 -16.34 6.60
C GLY A 95 -2.47 -16.41 7.35
N GLY A 96 -1.78 -15.30 7.57
CA GLY A 96 -0.45 -15.30 8.22
C GLY A 96 0.60 -16.09 7.44
N THR A 97 0.42 -16.23 6.12
CA THR A 97 1.27 -17.08 5.28
C THR A 97 2.75 -16.65 5.37
N PRO A 98 3.71 -17.60 5.45
CA PRO A 98 5.14 -17.28 5.47
C PRO A 98 5.58 -16.37 4.32
N VAL A 99 6.49 -15.45 4.62
CA VAL A 99 7.05 -14.48 3.65
C VAL A 99 7.52 -15.18 2.37
N GLN A 100 8.21 -16.32 2.49
CA GLN A 100 8.69 -17.11 1.35
C GLN A 100 7.58 -17.50 0.35
N ILE A 101 6.37 -17.81 0.83
CA ILE A 101 5.25 -18.18 -0.06
C ILE A 101 4.64 -16.91 -0.68
N LYS A 102 4.55 -15.81 0.07
CA LYS A 102 4.08 -14.53 -0.45
C LYS A 102 5.00 -14.02 -1.56
N ASP A 103 6.31 -14.07 -1.34
CA ASP A 103 7.32 -13.70 -2.35
C ASP A 103 7.19 -14.58 -3.60
N PHE A 104 7.07 -15.90 -3.40
CA PHE A 104 6.85 -16.84 -4.50
C PHE A 104 5.58 -16.50 -5.30
N LEU A 105 4.47 -16.19 -4.63
CA LEU A 105 3.23 -15.81 -5.31
C LEU A 105 3.43 -14.50 -6.08
N VAL A 106 3.99 -13.46 -5.46
CA VAL A 106 4.27 -12.16 -6.10
C VAL A 106 5.13 -12.32 -7.35
N ASP A 107 6.22 -13.09 -7.27
CA ASP A 107 7.08 -13.39 -8.42
C ASP A 107 6.34 -14.17 -9.50
N SER A 108 5.46 -15.10 -9.11
CA SER A 108 4.64 -15.87 -10.03
C SER A 108 3.64 -14.98 -10.79
N TYR A 109 3.00 -14.00 -10.13
CA TYR A 109 2.15 -13.02 -10.85
C TYR A 109 2.95 -12.22 -11.86
N LYS A 110 4.11 -11.69 -11.49
CA LYS A 110 4.94 -10.86 -12.38
C LYS A 110 5.46 -11.62 -13.59
N THR A 111 5.77 -12.90 -13.41
CA THR A 111 6.38 -13.73 -14.47
C THR A 111 5.35 -14.40 -15.36
N LEU A 112 4.22 -14.84 -14.81
CA LEU A 112 3.21 -15.62 -15.53
C LEU A 112 2.04 -14.76 -16.03
N HIS A 113 1.75 -13.64 -15.36
CA HIS A 113 0.62 -12.74 -15.66
C HIS A 113 1.01 -11.26 -15.57
N PRO A 114 2.02 -10.79 -16.32
CA PRO A 114 2.55 -9.42 -16.21
C PRO A 114 1.51 -8.33 -16.54
N GLU A 115 0.51 -8.64 -17.37
CA GLU A 115 -0.58 -7.74 -17.76
C GLU A 115 -1.74 -7.71 -16.76
N PHE A 116 -1.78 -8.64 -15.79
CA PHE A 116 -2.85 -8.69 -14.82
C PHE A 116 -2.74 -7.55 -13.81
N VAL A 117 -3.77 -6.71 -13.75
CA VAL A 117 -3.87 -5.62 -12.79
C VAL A 117 -4.64 -6.12 -11.55
N ILE A 118 -3.96 -6.11 -10.41
CA ILE A 118 -4.58 -6.45 -9.13
C ILE A 118 -5.51 -5.30 -8.73
N ASP A 119 -6.70 -5.62 -8.24
CA ASP A 119 -7.64 -4.66 -7.68
C ASP A 119 -7.20 -4.28 -6.25
N TRP A 120 -6.12 -3.49 -6.16
CA TRP A 120 -5.51 -3.08 -4.89
C TRP A 120 -6.51 -2.42 -3.95
N GLY A 121 -7.43 -1.62 -4.50
CA GLY A 121 -8.49 -0.97 -3.74
C GLY A 121 -9.39 -1.96 -3.03
N ARG A 122 -9.85 -3.00 -3.74
CA ARG A 122 -10.62 -4.09 -3.14
C ARG A 122 -9.85 -4.82 -2.05
N VAL A 123 -8.59 -5.22 -2.31
CA VAL A 123 -7.80 -6.00 -1.34
C VAL A 123 -7.55 -5.18 -0.06
N VAL A 124 -7.13 -3.91 -0.18
CA VAL A 124 -6.95 -3.01 0.98
C VAL A 124 -8.26 -2.85 1.73
N LYS A 125 -9.37 -2.63 1.03
CA LYS A 125 -10.69 -2.46 1.65
C LYS A 125 -11.14 -3.71 2.41
N THR A 126 -10.94 -4.90 1.85
CA THR A 126 -11.29 -6.15 2.53
C THR A 126 -10.40 -6.37 3.76
N LEU A 127 -9.08 -6.14 3.66
CA LEU A 127 -8.15 -6.19 4.82
C LEU A 127 -8.50 -5.17 5.91
N ALA A 128 -8.87 -3.95 5.51
CA ALA A 128 -9.28 -2.89 6.42
C ALA A 128 -10.56 -3.30 7.18
N ARG A 129 -11.56 -3.86 6.49
CA ARG A 129 -12.78 -4.37 7.14
C ARG A 129 -12.53 -5.49 8.13
N LEU A 130 -11.48 -6.29 7.92
CA LEU A 130 -11.05 -7.32 8.88
C LEU A 130 -10.19 -6.76 10.02
N GLY A 131 -9.81 -5.48 9.98
CA GLY A 131 -8.95 -4.87 11.00
C GLY A 131 -7.48 -5.28 10.93
N ASN A 132 -7.02 -5.85 9.81
CA ASN A 132 -5.68 -6.43 9.72
C ASN A 132 -4.65 -5.40 9.21
N CYS A 133 -4.22 -4.49 10.09
CA CYS A 133 -3.27 -3.43 9.75
C CYS A 133 -1.92 -3.96 9.23
N GLU A 134 -1.39 -5.03 9.82
CA GLU A 134 -0.13 -5.66 9.40
C GLU A 134 -0.19 -6.16 7.96
N ALA A 135 -1.29 -6.80 7.57
CA ALA A 135 -1.46 -7.29 6.21
C ALA A 135 -1.72 -6.16 5.20
N ILE A 136 -2.33 -5.04 5.63
CA ILE A 136 -2.44 -3.83 4.80
C ILE A 136 -1.03 -3.24 4.57
N GLU A 137 -0.22 -3.10 5.62
CA GLU A 137 1.16 -2.60 5.50
C GLU A 137 1.96 -3.45 4.51
N LEU A 138 1.93 -4.77 4.69
CA LEU A 138 2.59 -5.70 3.80
C LEU A 138 2.09 -5.61 2.35
N LEU A 139 0.78 -5.44 2.14
CA LEU A 139 0.21 -5.27 0.80
C LEU A 139 0.70 -3.96 0.15
N LEU A 140 0.74 -2.86 0.90
CA LEU A 140 1.26 -1.59 0.43
C LEU A 140 2.74 -1.68 0.08
N ASP A 141 3.53 -2.41 0.87
CA ASP A 141 4.94 -2.67 0.56
C ASP A 141 5.11 -3.55 -0.67
N ILE A 142 4.30 -4.60 -0.83
CA ILE A 142 4.28 -5.42 -2.05
C ILE A 142 3.97 -4.54 -3.27
N HIS A 143 2.95 -3.68 -3.19
CA HIS A 143 2.61 -2.74 -4.25
C HIS A 143 3.78 -1.81 -4.59
N ARG A 144 4.32 -1.11 -3.59
CA ARG A 144 5.42 -0.15 -3.75
C ARG A 144 6.68 -0.79 -4.36
N ASN A 145 7.01 -2.01 -3.95
CA ASN A 145 8.25 -2.68 -4.35
C ASN A 145 8.14 -3.47 -5.65
N ASN A 146 6.94 -3.96 -6.01
CA ASN A 146 6.77 -4.91 -7.11
C ASN A 146 5.79 -4.48 -8.21
N PHE A 147 4.87 -3.57 -7.90
CA PHE A 147 3.75 -3.19 -8.78
C PHE A 147 3.53 -1.68 -8.86
N ILE A 148 4.60 -0.88 -8.74
CA ILE A 148 4.52 0.59 -8.77
C ILE A 148 3.88 1.14 -10.06
N GLN A 149 3.96 0.39 -11.15
CA GLN A 149 3.34 0.69 -12.44
C GLN A 149 1.81 0.56 -12.43
N GLN A 150 1.23 -0.19 -11.49
CA GLN A 150 -0.21 -0.33 -11.34
C GLN A 150 -0.72 0.85 -10.51
N SER A 151 -1.45 1.77 -11.15
CA SER A 151 -1.96 2.96 -10.48
C SER A 151 -2.90 2.59 -9.33
N PHE A 152 -2.65 3.14 -8.15
CA PHE A 152 -3.44 2.89 -6.95
C PHE A 152 -3.60 4.19 -6.15
N ASP A 153 -4.80 4.77 -6.18
CA ASP A 153 -5.13 5.99 -5.43
C ASP A 153 -5.70 5.62 -4.06
N LEU A 154 -4.80 5.55 -3.07
CA LEU A 154 -5.17 5.26 -1.69
C LEU A 154 -5.98 6.40 -1.06
N VAL A 155 -5.83 7.66 -1.49
CA VAL A 155 -6.62 8.78 -0.97
C VAL A 155 -8.07 8.65 -1.40
N GLN A 156 -8.31 8.36 -2.68
CA GLN A 156 -9.67 8.14 -3.18
C GLN A 156 -10.32 6.93 -2.50
N LEU A 157 -9.58 5.84 -2.31
CA LEU A 157 -10.10 4.66 -1.61
C LEU A 157 -10.58 4.98 -0.19
N VAL A 158 -9.81 5.76 0.59
CA VAL A 158 -10.21 6.13 1.96
C VAL A 158 -11.48 6.98 1.95
N LYS A 159 -11.64 7.88 0.96
CA LYS A 159 -12.87 8.66 0.77
C LYS A 159 -14.06 7.75 0.45
N ASP A 160 -13.89 6.80 -0.46
CA ASP A 160 -14.94 5.86 -0.86
C ASP A 160 -15.41 5.00 0.32
N ILE A 161 -14.47 4.49 1.13
CA ILE A 161 -14.79 3.75 2.36
C ILE A 161 -15.61 4.62 3.32
N ALA A 162 -15.16 5.86 3.57
CA ALA A 162 -15.84 6.77 4.49
C ALA A 162 -17.25 7.16 3.99
N MET A 163 -17.43 7.35 2.68
CA MET A 163 -18.73 7.64 2.07
C MET A 163 -19.70 6.45 2.19
N GLU A 164 -19.26 5.25 1.81
CA GLU A 164 -20.08 4.03 1.90
C GLU A 164 -20.55 3.75 3.32
N GLU A 165 -19.69 3.95 4.30
CA GLU A 165 -20.01 3.74 5.72
C GLU A 165 -20.95 4.83 6.25
N ALA A 166 -20.78 6.09 5.84
CA ALA A 166 -21.71 7.15 6.19
C ALA A 166 -23.13 6.85 5.65
N GLU A 167 -23.24 6.40 4.40
CA GLU A 167 -24.51 6.00 3.79
C GLU A 167 -25.14 4.77 4.48
N ALA A 168 -24.33 3.77 4.82
CA ALA A 168 -24.82 2.56 5.50
C ALA A 168 -25.51 2.87 6.84
N THR A 169 -25.06 3.92 7.56
CA THR A 169 -25.72 4.37 8.79
C THR A 169 -27.10 5.01 8.56
N VAL A 170 -27.43 5.42 7.33
CA VAL A 170 -28.73 6.01 6.98
C VAL A 170 -29.75 4.93 6.65
N PHE A 171 -29.30 3.86 5.99
CA PHE A 171 -30.19 2.82 5.46
C PHE A 171 -30.29 1.56 6.35
N SER A 172 -29.78 1.61 7.59
CA SER A 172 -29.81 0.49 8.54
C SER A 172 -29.32 -0.85 7.95
N GLN A 173 -28.35 -0.79 7.03
CA GLN A 173 -27.80 -1.99 6.41
C GLN A 173 -26.76 -2.62 7.35
N SER A 174 -26.87 -3.92 7.60
CA SER A 174 -25.84 -4.71 8.29
C SER A 174 -24.63 -4.86 7.36
N ARG A 175 -23.79 -3.83 7.29
CA ARG A 175 -22.50 -3.87 6.60
C ARG A 175 -21.38 -3.97 7.65
N LEU A 176 -20.33 -4.70 7.30
CA LEU A 176 -19.08 -4.72 8.08
C LEU A 176 -18.43 -3.34 7.98
N PHE A 177 -18.45 -2.60 9.08
CA PHE A 177 -17.72 -1.34 9.23
C PHE A 177 -16.23 -1.62 9.42
N THR A 178 -15.40 -0.78 8.82
CA THR A 178 -13.95 -0.78 9.07
C THR A 178 -13.71 -0.43 10.54
N PRO A 179 -12.97 -1.25 11.31
CA PRO A 179 -12.54 -0.88 12.66
C PRO A 179 -11.81 0.46 12.64
N ASN A 180 -11.96 1.26 13.71
CA ASN A 180 -11.39 2.60 13.79
C ASN A 180 -9.87 2.60 13.59
N GLU A 181 -9.19 1.62 14.18
CA GLU A 181 -7.74 1.44 14.06
C GLU A 181 -7.31 1.24 12.61
N ALA A 182 -7.96 0.31 11.89
CA ALA A 182 -7.67 0.08 10.48
C ALA A 182 -8.02 1.30 9.61
N PHE A 183 -9.08 2.04 9.93
CA PHE A 183 -9.43 3.28 9.23
C PHE A 183 -8.36 4.37 9.43
N ILE A 184 -7.88 4.57 10.67
CA ILE A 184 -6.75 5.47 10.96
C ILE A 184 -5.51 5.02 10.20
N PHE A 185 -5.23 3.72 10.20
CA PHE A 185 -4.07 3.16 9.54
C PHE A 185 -4.06 3.47 8.04
N ILE A 186 -5.14 3.16 7.32
CA ILE A 186 -5.22 3.44 5.87
C ILE A 186 -5.20 4.94 5.57
N MET A 187 -5.82 5.75 6.43
CA MET A 187 -5.76 7.21 6.32
C MET A 187 -4.31 7.69 6.45
N ASN A 188 -3.58 7.25 7.47
CA ASN A 188 -2.17 7.61 7.66
C ASN A 188 -1.30 7.15 6.48
N ALA A 189 -1.49 5.92 6.03
CA ALA A 189 -0.78 5.37 4.88
C ALA A 189 -1.02 6.20 3.59
N SER A 190 -2.20 6.79 3.42
CA SER A 190 -2.56 7.63 2.26
C SER A 190 -1.79 8.95 2.19
N VAL A 191 -1.34 9.47 3.34
CA VAL A 191 -0.62 10.76 3.45
C VAL A 191 0.84 10.60 3.89
N GLU A 192 1.28 9.38 4.19
CA GLU A 192 2.61 9.06 4.71
C GLU A 192 3.74 9.60 3.83
N SER A 193 3.65 9.42 2.51
CA SER A 193 4.67 9.89 1.57
C SER A 193 4.78 11.42 1.60
N ARG A 194 3.64 12.12 1.62
CA ARG A 194 3.55 13.58 1.73
C ARG A 194 4.20 14.03 3.04
N PHE A 195 3.94 13.34 4.16
CA PHE A 195 4.56 13.63 5.45
C PHE A 195 6.08 13.47 5.47
N LYS A 196 6.59 12.40 4.87
CA LYS A 196 8.04 12.18 4.77
C LYS A 196 8.71 13.32 4.00
N THR A 197 8.05 13.87 2.98
CA THR A 197 8.60 15.01 2.25
C THR A 197 8.60 16.31 3.04
N LEU A 198 7.65 16.53 3.98
CA LEU A 198 7.56 17.79 4.72
C LEU A 198 8.80 18.05 5.59
N GLY A 199 9.40 17.01 6.18
CA GLY A 199 10.66 17.09 6.93
C GLY A 199 10.63 17.95 8.19
N ASN A 200 9.45 18.42 8.62
CA ASN A 200 9.27 19.29 9.79
C ASN A 200 8.61 18.52 10.94
N SER A 201 9.35 18.29 12.01
CA SER A 201 8.89 17.53 13.19
C SER A 201 7.71 18.19 13.93
N ARG A 202 7.58 19.53 13.86
CA ARG A 202 6.45 20.25 14.46
C ARG A 202 5.15 19.98 13.70
N TRP A 203 5.17 20.06 12.37
CA TRP A 203 3.99 19.75 11.56
C TRP A 203 3.59 18.29 11.69
N GLN A 204 4.56 17.37 11.76
CA GLN A 204 4.30 15.96 12.06
C GLN A 204 3.59 15.78 13.40
N LYS A 205 4.08 16.43 14.46
CA LYS A 205 3.43 16.41 15.78
C LYS A 205 2.00 16.95 15.72
N GLN A 206 1.79 18.09 15.08
CA GLN A 206 0.47 18.71 14.96
C GLN A 206 -0.53 17.80 14.23
N LEU A 207 -0.08 17.05 13.22
CA LEU A 207 -0.92 16.09 12.51
C LEU A 207 -1.25 14.87 13.38
N ASN A 208 -0.27 14.34 14.12
CA ASN A 208 -0.54 13.26 15.07
C ASN A 208 -1.55 13.71 16.13
N ASP A 209 -1.38 14.91 16.70
CA ASP A 209 -2.33 15.50 17.65
C ASP A 209 -3.74 15.66 17.02
N MET A 210 -3.80 16.00 15.72
CA MET A 210 -5.07 16.08 14.99
C MET A 210 -5.72 14.71 14.81
N LEU A 211 -4.95 13.69 14.42
CA LEU A 211 -5.41 12.32 14.20
C LEU A 211 -5.98 11.69 15.47
N ASP A 212 -5.30 11.91 16.60
CA ASP A 212 -5.72 11.44 17.93
C ASP A 212 -7.04 12.09 18.39
N ALA A 213 -7.33 13.30 17.91
CA ALA A 213 -8.53 14.05 18.27
C ALA A 213 -9.73 13.82 17.33
N LEU A 214 -9.61 12.97 16.30
CA LEU A 214 -10.68 12.80 15.31
C LEU A 214 -11.87 11.99 15.86
N PRO A 215 -13.11 12.43 15.63
CA PRO A 215 -14.32 11.71 16.05
C PRO A 215 -14.67 10.53 15.11
N ILE A 216 -13.69 9.69 14.76
CA ILE A 216 -13.83 8.57 13.80
C ILE A 216 -14.76 7.45 14.26
N ASN A 217 -15.10 7.42 15.55
CA ASN A 217 -16.05 6.49 16.14
C ASN A 217 -17.45 6.64 15.51
N ASN A 218 -17.75 7.81 14.96
CA ASN A 218 -18.95 8.04 14.18
C ASN A 218 -18.61 7.92 12.68
N PRO A 219 -19.12 6.89 11.97
CA PRO A 219 -18.86 6.73 10.53
C PRO A 219 -19.19 7.97 9.70
N ARG A 220 -20.22 8.75 10.07
CA ARG A 220 -20.59 10.00 9.37
C ARG A 220 -19.54 11.08 9.48
N MET A 221 -18.68 11.02 10.50
CA MET A 221 -17.60 11.97 10.72
C MET A 221 -16.30 11.55 10.06
N ARG A 222 -16.19 10.31 9.54
CA ARG A 222 -14.95 9.81 8.94
C ARG A 222 -14.51 10.62 7.72
N LEU A 223 -15.43 10.92 6.79
CA LEU A 223 -15.11 11.70 5.59
C LEU A 223 -14.73 13.15 5.94
N PRO A 224 -15.53 13.92 6.71
CA PRO A 224 -15.13 15.27 7.14
C PRO A 224 -13.81 15.29 7.92
N SER A 225 -13.56 14.28 8.75
CA SER A 225 -12.31 14.14 9.50
C SER A 225 -11.13 13.93 8.55
N PHE A 226 -11.29 13.07 7.54
CA PHE A 226 -10.25 12.84 6.55
C PHE A 226 -9.99 14.08 5.69
N ASP A 227 -11.03 14.79 5.25
CA ASP A 227 -10.87 16.04 4.49
C ASP A 227 -10.17 17.12 5.31
N ARG A 228 -10.38 17.16 6.64
CA ARG A 228 -9.64 18.04 7.55
C ARG A 228 -8.16 17.69 7.60
N VAL A 229 -7.82 16.39 7.66
CA VAL A 229 -6.42 15.93 7.60
C VAL A 229 -5.80 16.33 6.27
N LEU A 230 -6.44 16.02 5.14
CA LEU A 230 -5.95 16.38 3.80
C LEU A 230 -5.74 17.89 3.64
N SER A 231 -6.67 18.71 4.16
CA SER A 231 -6.56 20.17 4.15
C SER A 231 -5.37 20.67 4.96
N ALA A 232 -5.12 20.06 6.14
CA ALA A 232 -3.94 20.38 6.94
C ALA A 232 -2.64 20.00 6.22
N VAL A 233 -2.57 18.80 5.63
CA VAL A 233 -1.40 18.39 4.82
C VAL A 233 -1.14 19.39 3.70
N GLN A 234 -2.18 19.79 2.96
CA GLN A 234 -2.07 20.77 1.90
C GLN A 234 -1.57 22.13 2.41
N SER A 235 -2.06 22.57 3.58
CA SER A 235 -1.61 23.82 4.20
C SER A 235 -0.11 23.77 4.54
N PHE A 236 0.39 22.63 5.02
CA PHE A 236 1.82 22.47 5.31
C PHE A 236 2.68 22.42 4.06
N GLU A 237 2.20 21.81 2.99
CA GLU A 237 2.89 21.82 1.69
C GLU A 237 2.99 23.25 1.14
N ASN A 238 1.89 24.00 1.16
CA ASN A 238 1.88 25.41 0.75
C ASN A 238 2.83 26.25 1.62
N ALA A 239 2.84 26.01 2.94
CA ALA A 239 3.76 26.66 3.87
C ALA A 239 5.22 26.36 3.52
N LYS A 240 5.54 25.10 3.22
CA LYS A 240 6.87 24.66 2.83
C LYS A 240 7.34 25.34 1.55
N GLU A 241 6.48 25.44 0.54
CA GLU A 241 6.77 26.16 -0.70
C GLU A 241 7.01 27.65 -0.43
N GLY A 242 6.18 28.27 0.40
CA GLY A 242 6.35 29.66 0.82
C GLY A 242 7.69 29.91 1.54
N LEU A 243 8.09 29.02 2.43
CA LEU A 243 9.38 29.09 3.12
C LEU A 243 10.57 28.94 2.15
N ALA A 244 10.46 28.05 1.16
CA ALA A 244 11.50 27.91 0.13
C ALA A 244 11.62 29.18 -0.74
N LEU A 245 10.50 29.81 -1.10
CA LEU A 245 10.50 31.08 -1.83
C LEU A 245 11.10 32.22 -1.00
N LEU A 246 10.79 32.27 0.30
CA LEU A 246 11.37 33.24 1.22
C LEU A 246 12.88 33.05 1.36
N GLU A 247 13.34 31.80 1.48
CA GLU A 247 14.77 31.47 1.50
C GLU A 247 15.48 31.99 0.24
N LEU A 248 14.92 31.71 -0.95
CA LEU A 248 15.46 32.20 -2.22
C LEU A 248 15.48 33.73 -2.31
N ALA A 249 14.47 34.40 -1.76
CA ALA A 249 14.43 35.86 -1.70
C ALA A 249 15.54 36.43 -0.81
N LEU A 250 15.76 35.83 0.37
CA LEU A 250 16.86 36.20 1.28
C LEU A 250 18.23 35.98 0.63
N TRP A 251 18.42 34.87 -0.09
CA TRP A 251 19.65 34.62 -0.84
C TRP A 251 19.91 35.69 -1.90
N LYS A 252 18.87 36.02 -2.69
CA LYS A 252 18.97 37.04 -3.73
C LYS A 252 19.31 38.41 -3.14
N LEU A 253 18.73 38.75 -1.99
CA LEU A 253 19.03 39.98 -1.27
C LEU A 253 20.49 40.02 -0.84
N SER A 254 20.99 38.98 -0.18
CA SER A 254 22.39 38.86 0.28
C SER A 254 23.41 38.97 -0.87
N ILE A 255 23.14 38.32 -2.01
CA ILE A 255 23.99 38.42 -3.22
C ILE A 255 23.99 39.85 -3.78
N SER A 256 22.85 40.54 -3.72
CA SER A 256 22.74 41.91 -4.22
C SER A 256 23.51 42.92 -3.34
N GLU A 257 23.54 42.71 -2.02
CA GLU A 257 24.26 43.55 -1.07
C GLU A 257 25.78 43.39 -1.20
N THR A 258 26.26 42.15 -1.26
CA THR A 258 27.68 41.83 -1.50
C THR A 258 28.17 42.40 -2.84
N SER A 259 27.32 42.41 -3.87
CA SER A 259 27.63 43.02 -5.18
C SER A 259 27.71 44.55 -5.16
N LYS A 260 27.01 45.24 -4.23
CA LYS A 260 27.04 46.72 -4.11
C LYS A 260 28.28 47.21 -3.37
N GLY A 261 28.75 46.47 -2.36
CA GLY A 261 29.95 46.82 -1.59
C GLY A 261 31.26 46.77 -2.39
N ASN A 262 31.34 45.90 -3.40
CA ASN A 262 32.55 45.68 -4.20
C ASN A 262 32.69 46.56 -5.46
N ARG A 263 31.79 47.53 -5.69
CA ARG A 263 31.83 48.39 -6.89
C ARG A 263 33.10 49.23 -7.04
N LYS A 264 33.90 49.43 -5.99
CA LYS A 264 35.21 50.10 -6.08
C LYS A 264 36.37 49.17 -6.50
N ALA A 265 36.19 47.85 -6.53
CA ALA A 265 37.25 46.87 -6.84
C ALA A 265 37.01 46.03 -8.11
N GLN A 266 35.82 46.06 -8.70
CA GLN A 266 35.40 45.07 -9.71
C GLN A 266 35.32 45.65 -11.13
N ARG A 267 36.48 45.82 -11.77
CA ARG A 267 36.57 45.96 -13.25
C ARG A 267 37.14 44.72 -13.95
N LYS A 268 37.43 43.63 -13.23
CA LYS A 268 37.79 42.34 -13.83
C LYS A 268 36.67 41.34 -13.59
N ARG A 269 36.08 40.83 -14.69
CA ARG A 269 35.07 39.77 -14.76
C ARG A 269 35.35 38.66 -13.73
N MET A 270 34.61 38.65 -12.63
CA MET A 270 34.59 37.50 -11.73
C MET A 270 33.55 36.51 -12.26
N ARG A 271 34.02 35.35 -12.71
CA ARG A 271 33.18 34.15 -12.77
C ARG A 271 32.77 33.85 -11.33
N PHE A 272 31.48 33.98 -11.02
CA PHE A 272 30.93 33.57 -9.73
C PHE A 272 31.29 32.10 -9.52
N THR A 273 32.12 31.80 -8.52
CA THR A 273 32.50 30.42 -8.23
C THR A 273 31.39 29.75 -7.41
N GLY A 274 31.30 28.41 -7.43
CA GLY A 274 30.33 27.67 -6.59
C GLY A 274 30.49 27.96 -5.09
N VAL A 275 31.69 28.35 -4.66
CA VAL A 275 32.03 28.66 -3.26
C VAL A 275 31.37 29.95 -2.77
N ASP A 276 31.21 30.96 -3.64
CA ASP A 276 30.55 32.23 -3.28
C ASP A 276 29.04 32.04 -3.06
N ARG A 277 28.41 31.11 -3.79
CA ARG A 277 26.98 30.78 -3.61
C ARG A 277 26.70 30.11 -2.28
N GLU A 278 27.52 29.14 -1.88
CA GLU A 278 27.33 28.44 -0.60
C GLU A 278 27.53 29.40 0.58
N ARG A 279 28.52 30.31 0.48
CA ARG A 279 28.74 31.34 1.49
C ARG A 279 27.59 32.35 1.58
N SER A 280 27.00 32.75 0.46
CA SER A 280 25.80 33.60 0.46
C SER A 280 24.57 32.88 1.03
N ARG A 281 24.43 31.58 0.81
CA ARG A 281 23.38 30.74 1.40
C ARG A 281 23.51 30.66 2.93
N VAL A 282 24.71 30.48 3.46
CA VAL A 282 24.95 30.48 4.92
C VAL A 282 24.73 31.87 5.53
N ASN A 283 25.08 32.94 4.83
CA ASN A 283 25.07 34.31 5.39
C ASN A 283 23.78 35.11 5.09
N CYS A 284 22.79 34.52 4.42
CA CYS A 284 21.56 35.24 4.07
C CYS A 284 20.60 35.45 5.26
N GLY A 285 20.92 34.91 6.43
CA GLY A 285 20.07 34.97 7.62
C GLY A 285 18.84 34.06 7.55
N ALA A 286 18.74 33.15 6.57
CA ALA A 286 17.64 32.20 6.48
C ALA A 286 17.57 31.27 7.71
N ASP A 287 18.72 30.93 8.29
CA ASP A 287 18.85 30.21 9.56
C ASP A 287 18.20 30.95 10.75
N VAL A 288 18.10 32.28 10.68
CA VAL A 288 17.43 33.10 11.70
C VAL A 288 15.97 33.38 11.32
N VAL A 289 15.71 33.75 10.07
CA VAL A 289 14.38 34.18 9.60
C VAL A 289 13.42 33.01 9.47
N LEU A 290 13.85 31.87 8.88
CA LEU A 290 12.93 30.76 8.62
C LEU A 290 12.37 30.13 9.89
N PRO A 291 13.14 29.85 10.97
CA PRO A 291 12.55 29.33 12.20
C PRO A 291 11.54 30.31 12.84
N ASN A 292 11.84 31.61 12.77
CA ASN A 292 10.95 32.64 13.29
C ASN A 292 9.69 32.83 12.45
N VAL A 293 9.72 32.61 11.14
CA VAL A 293 8.52 32.66 10.29
C VAL A 293 7.71 31.39 10.43
N THR A 294 8.38 30.23 10.51
CA THR A 294 7.74 28.92 10.70
C THR A 294 6.91 28.86 11.97
N GLN A 295 7.19 29.70 13.00
CA GLN A 295 6.41 29.69 14.22
C GLN A 295 4.98 30.23 14.07
N PHE A 296 4.76 31.05 13.04
CA PHE A 296 3.48 31.71 12.73
C PHE A 296 2.66 30.96 11.68
N ILE A 297 3.17 29.83 11.17
CA ILE A 297 2.52 28.97 10.18
C ILE A 297 2.20 27.63 10.82
#